data_AF-A0A849NHI6-F1
#
_entry.id   AF-A0A849NHI6-F1
#
_cell.length_a   1.000
_cell.length_b   1.000
_cell.length_c   1.000
_cell.angle_alpha   90.00
_cell.angle_beta   90.00
_cell.angle_gamma   90.00
#
_symmetry.space_group_name_H-M   'P 1'
#
loop_
_entity.id
_entity.type
_entity.pdbx_description
1 polymer ?
#
loop_
_entity_poly.entity_id
_entity_poly.type
_entity_poly.pdbx_seq_one_letter_code
_entity_poly.pdbx_strand_id
1 'polypeptide(L)'
;MKSDKYKVVRAIKELERNEVIHEYYDVLDYGVDLVLSWYGILGDWNDEEYKVLNEYLLKMAYNDELNEVVRITDEHFDPVLDSIPIKPTPSLKLLQLEHAIWKREMSKRREKIGVLKKFSNSV
;
A
#
# COMPACT_ATOMS: atom_id res chain seq x y z
N MET A 1 14.41 -37.49 -14.98
CA MET A 1 13.05 -38.03 -14.74
C MET A 1 12.09 -37.18 -15.58
N LYS A 2 11.13 -37.75 -16.31
CA LYS A 2 10.18 -36.93 -17.09
C LYS A 2 9.21 -36.22 -16.14
N SER A 3 8.97 -34.92 -16.35
CA SER A 3 7.99 -34.13 -15.58
C SER A 3 6.60 -34.76 -15.61
N ASP A 4 6.00 -34.94 -14.43
CA ASP A 4 4.60 -35.36 -14.29
C ASP A 4 3.71 -34.12 -14.27
N LYS A 5 3.30 -33.70 -15.46
CA LYS A 5 2.42 -32.54 -15.66
C LYS A 5 1.13 -32.62 -14.85
N TYR A 6 0.61 -33.84 -14.58
CA TYR A 6 -0.62 -34.00 -13.80
C TYR A 6 -0.42 -33.67 -12.33
N LYS A 7 0.79 -33.91 -11.81
CA LYS A 7 1.15 -33.59 -10.43
C LYS A 7 1.15 -32.06 -10.21
N VAL A 8 1.79 -31.32 -11.11
CA VAL A 8 1.83 -29.84 -11.04
C VAL A 8 0.44 -29.24 -11.19
N VAL A 9 -0.36 -29.72 -12.15
CA VAL A 9 -1.74 -29.26 -12.33
C VAL A 9 -2.59 -29.51 -11.09
N ARG A 10 -2.39 -30.63 -10.40
CA ARG A 10 -3.10 -30.92 -9.15
C ARG A 10 -2.70 -29.94 -8.04
N ALA A 11 -1.41 -29.66 -7.88
CA ALA A 11 -0.94 -28.69 -6.89
C ALA A 11 -1.51 -27.29 -7.16
N ILE A 12 -1.47 -26.83 -8.41
CA ILE A 12 -2.05 -25.53 -8.81
C ILE A 12 -3.54 -25.46 -8.47
N LYS A 13 -4.32 -26.50 -8.79
CA LYS A 13 -5.75 -26.54 -8.44
C LYS A 13 -6.00 -26.48 -6.95
N GLU A 14 -5.09 -27.03 -6.15
CA GLU A 14 -5.21 -26.98 -4.70
C GLU A 14 -4.84 -25.60 -4.15
N LEU A 15 -3.82 -24.93 -4.73
CA LEU A 15 -3.51 -23.53 -4.44
C LEU A 15 -4.69 -22.60 -4.75
N GLU A 16 -5.33 -22.75 -5.90
CA GLU A 16 -6.48 -21.93 -6.33
C GLU A 16 -7.73 -22.09 -5.45
N ARG A 17 -7.82 -23.18 -4.67
CA ARG A 17 -8.95 -23.42 -3.77
C ARG A 17 -8.78 -22.80 -2.39
N ASN A 18 -7.55 -22.44 -2.04
CA ASN A 18 -7.22 -21.89 -0.74
C ASN A 18 -7.05 -20.37 -0.85
N GLU A 19 -7.27 -19.68 0.27
CA GLU A 19 -6.87 -18.29 0.40
C GLU A 19 -5.34 -18.18 0.30
N VAL A 20 -4.85 -17.02 -0.17
CA VAL A 20 -3.41 -16.78 -0.26
C VAL A 20 -2.88 -16.58 1.17
N ILE A 21 -1.89 -17.38 1.55
CA ILE A 21 -1.33 -17.40 2.92
C ILE A 21 0.15 -17.05 2.97
N HIS A 22 0.74 -16.67 1.83
CA HIS A 22 2.15 -16.34 1.70
C HIS A 22 2.33 -15.04 0.93
N GLU A 23 3.43 -14.35 1.20
CA GLU A 23 3.85 -13.14 0.52
C GLU A 23 4.88 -13.43 -0.58
N TYR A 24 5.14 -12.44 -1.43
CA TYR A 24 6.12 -12.58 -2.51
C TYR A 24 7.51 -12.97 -2.01
N TYR A 25 7.96 -12.37 -0.90
CA TYR A 25 9.29 -12.64 -0.32
C TYR A 25 9.39 -14.01 0.34
N ASP A 26 8.29 -14.59 0.82
CA ASP A 26 8.31 -15.93 1.41
C ASP A 26 8.78 -16.98 0.40
N VAL A 27 8.35 -16.85 -0.87
CA VAL A 27 8.77 -17.76 -1.94
C VAL A 27 10.26 -17.63 -2.23
N LEU A 28 10.81 -16.42 -2.14
CA LEU A 28 12.22 -16.16 -2.41
C LEU A 28 13.12 -16.61 -1.26
N ASP A 29 12.70 -16.37 -0.02
CA ASP A 29 13.51 -16.58 1.17
C ASP A 29 13.47 -18.04 1.62
N TYR A 30 12.29 -18.66 1.55
CA TYR A 30 12.08 -20.02 2.05
C TYR A 30 12.03 -21.09 0.96
N GLY A 31 11.74 -20.68 -0.28
CA GLY A 31 11.61 -21.59 -1.41
C GLY A 31 10.25 -22.26 -1.52
N VAL A 32 10.02 -22.88 -2.68
CA VAL A 32 8.73 -23.44 -3.10
C VAL A 32 8.26 -24.54 -2.16
N ASP A 33 9.15 -25.41 -1.71
CA ASP A 33 8.77 -26.57 -0.88
C ASP A 33 8.18 -26.15 0.46
N LEU A 34 8.78 -25.16 1.12
CA LEU A 34 8.28 -24.69 2.40
C LEU A 34 6.95 -23.96 2.22
N VAL A 35 6.84 -23.10 1.21
CA VAL A 35 5.59 -22.37 0.93
C VAL A 35 4.47 -23.34 0.56
N LEU A 36 4.71 -24.32 -0.31
CA LEU A 36 3.72 -25.36 -0.65
C LEU A 36 3.27 -26.15 0.59
N SER A 37 4.17 -26.36 1.56
CA SER A 37 3.81 -27.06 2.80
C SER A 37 2.79 -26.29 3.65
N TRP A 38 2.78 -24.95 3.58
CA TRP A 38 1.76 -24.13 4.26
C TRP A 38 0.36 -24.37 3.68
N TYR A 39 0.29 -24.70 2.39
CA TYR A 39 -0.92 -25.14 1.71
C TYR A 39 -1.24 -26.64 1.89
N GLY A 40 -0.45 -27.37 2.69
CA GLY A 40 -0.58 -28.81 2.87
C GLY A 40 -0.17 -29.64 1.64
N ILE A 41 0.54 -29.04 0.68
CA ILE A 41 0.97 -29.69 -0.55
C ILE A 41 2.41 -30.22 -0.35
N LEU A 42 2.54 -31.54 -0.25
CA LEU A 42 3.83 -32.20 -0.08
C LEU A 42 4.15 -33.09 -1.30
N GLY A 43 5.39 -33.05 -1.77
CA GLY A 43 5.87 -33.98 -2.80
C GLY A 43 7.27 -33.66 -3.30
N ASP A 44 7.90 -34.64 -3.97
CA ASP A 44 9.24 -34.48 -4.53
C ASP A 44 9.18 -33.86 -5.93
N TRP A 45 9.57 -32.60 -6.07
CA TRP A 45 9.51 -31.87 -7.34
C TRP A 45 10.84 -31.95 -8.07
N ASN A 46 10.79 -32.16 -9.38
CA ASN A 46 11.98 -31.96 -10.21
C ASN A 46 12.15 -30.48 -10.59
N ASP A 47 13.31 -30.13 -11.16
CA ASP A 47 13.67 -28.75 -11.49
C ASP A 47 12.64 -28.04 -12.41
N GLU A 48 12.05 -28.76 -13.38
CA GLU A 48 11.05 -28.19 -14.28
C GLU A 48 9.73 -27.90 -13.54
N GLU A 49 9.30 -28.82 -12.69
CA GLU A 49 8.10 -28.68 -11.86
C GLU A 49 8.27 -27.56 -10.84
N TYR A 50 9.44 -27.52 -10.19
CA TYR A 50 9.80 -26.48 -9.23
C TYR A 50 9.75 -25.10 -9.87
N LYS A 51 10.29 -24.96 -11.09
CA LYS A 51 10.25 -23.68 -11.81
C LYS A 51 8.81 -23.21 -12.08
N VAL A 52 7.94 -24.10 -12.54
CA VAL A 52 6.54 -23.77 -12.81
C VAL A 52 5.81 -23.38 -11.52
N LEU A 53 6.01 -24.14 -10.44
CA LEU A 53 5.38 -23.87 -9.14
C LEU A 53 5.89 -22.57 -8.53
N ASN A 54 7.19 -22.27 -8.66
CA ASN A 54 7.79 -21.02 -8.23
C ASN A 54 7.16 -19.81 -8.94
N GLU A 55 7.10 -19.84 -10.27
CA GLU A 55 6.48 -18.77 -11.06
C GLU A 55 5.00 -18.60 -10.71
N TYR A 56 4.31 -19.69 -10.43
CA TYR A 56 2.89 -19.66 -10.06
C TYR A 56 2.66 -19.03 -8.68
N LEU A 57 3.43 -19.44 -7.65
CA LEU A 57 3.33 -18.89 -6.29
C LEU A 57 3.62 -17.38 -6.29
N LEU A 58 4.72 -16.96 -6.93
CA LEU A 58 5.07 -15.54 -7.05
C LEU A 58 3.97 -14.71 -7.72
N LYS A 59 3.35 -15.25 -8.78
CA LYS A 59 2.23 -14.59 -9.46
C LYS A 59 1.00 -14.49 -8.56
N MET A 60 0.75 -15.52 -7.76
CA MET A 60 -0.39 -15.57 -6.86
C MET A 60 -0.26 -14.50 -5.77
N ALA A 61 0.90 -14.42 -5.10
CA ALA A 61 1.20 -13.37 -4.13
C ALA A 61 1.11 -11.96 -4.74
N TYR A 62 1.68 -11.75 -5.93
CA TYR A 62 1.60 -10.46 -6.61
C TYR A 62 0.16 -10.02 -6.91
N ASN A 63 -0.69 -10.94 -7.35
CA ASN A 63 -2.09 -10.62 -7.60
C ASN A 63 -2.85 -10.28 -6.31
N ASP A 64 -2.52 -10.94 -5.20
CA ASP A 64 -3.12 -10.67 -3.90
C ASP A 64 -2.75 -9.26 -3.40
N GLU A 65 -1.47 -8.88 -3.51
CA GLU A 65 -0.99 -7.53 -3.20
C GLU A 65 -1.71 -6.46 -4.04
N LEU A 66 -1.90 -6.71 -5.34
CA LEU A 66 -2.65 -5.80 -6.21
C LEU A 66 -4.12 -5.66 -5.78
N ASN A 67 -4.78 -6.76 -5.44
CA ASN A 67 -6.16 -6.73 -4.97
C ASN A 67 -6.29 -5.94 -3.67
N GLU A 68 -5.32 -6.08 -2.77
CA GLU A 68 -5.28 -5.33 -1.51
C GLU A 68 -5.08 -3.83 -1.74
N VAL A 69 -4.20 -3.44 -2.67
CA VAL A 69 -4.03 -2.02 -3.07
C VAL A 69 -5.33 -1.44 -3.64
N VAL A 70 -6.03 -2.20 -4.49
CA VAL A 70 -7.34 -1.80 -5.02
C VAL A 70 -8.35 -1.64 -3.88
N ARG A 71 -8.44 -2.61 -2.96
CA ARG A 71 -9.33 -2.55 -1.79
C ARG A 71 -9.06 -1.31 -0.94
N ILE A 72 -7.81 -1.02 -0.62
CA ILE A 72 -7.42 0.18 0.15
C ILE A 72 -7.85 1.44 -0.60
N THR A 73 -7.64 1.49 -1.92
CA THR A 73 -8.02 2.63 -2.76
C THR A 73 -9.53 2.84 -2.76
N ASP A 74 -10.32 1.76 -2.85
CA ASP A 74 -11.78 1.82 -2.82
C ASP A 74 -12.32 2.19 -1.43
N GLU A 75 -11.71 1.69 -0.35
CA GLU A 75 -12.09 2.02 1.03
C GLU A 75 -11.73 3.46 1.42
N HIS A 76 -10.64 3.99 0.88
CA HIS A 76 -10.19 5.37 1.09
C HIS A 76 -10.61 6.30 -0.05
N PHE A 77 -11.47 5.82 -0.96
CA PHE A 77 -12.12 6.65 -1.95
C PHE A 77 -13.07 7.60 -1.22
N ASP A 78 -12.55 8.76 -0.85
CA ASP A 78 -13.34 9.85 -0.28
C ASP A 78 -13.92 10.68 -1.45
N PRO A 79 -15.21 10.54 -1.79
CA PRO A 79 -15.84 11.35 -2.84
C PRO A 79 -15.76 12.85 -2.56
N VAL A 80 -15.39 13.27 -1.34
CA VAL A 80 -15.08 14.66 -1.02
C VAL A 80 -13.84 15.16 -1.76
N LEU A 81 -12.82 14.31 -2.01
CA LEU A 81 -11.60 14.72 -2.73
C LEU A 81 -11.88 15.10 -4.18
N ASP A 82 -12.79 14.39 -4.87
CA ASP A 82 -13.25 14.73 -6.22
C ASP A 82 -14.14 15.98 -6.24
N SER A 83 -14.76 16.32 -5.11
CA SER A 83 -15.53 17.56 -4.94
C SER A 83 -14.67 18.78 -4.65
N ILE A 84 -13.36 18.61 -4.40
CA ILE A 84 -12.43 19.73 -4.25
C ILE A 84 -12.26 20.34 -5.64
N PRO A 85 -12.78 21.56 -5.88
CA PRO A 85 -12.58 22.20 -7.16
C PRO A 85 -11.08 22.35 -7.40
N ILE A 86 -10.60 21.81 -8.52
CA ILE A 86 -9.22 22.01 -8.99
C ILE A 86 -9.08 23.50 -9.28
N LYS A 87 -8.71 24.26 -8.26
CA LYS A 87 -8.38 25.68 -8.42
C LYS A 87 -7.09 25.72 -9.23
N PRO A 88 -7.00 26.59 -10.24
CA PRO A 88 -5.75 26.78 -10.96
C PRO A 88 -4.65 27.10 -9.97
N THR A 89 -3.50 26.43 -10.12
CA THR A 89 -2.35 26.62 -9.23
C THR A 89 -2.05 28.12 -9.14
N PRO A 90 -2.14 28.75 -7.96
CA PRO A 90 -1.94 30.18 -7.83
C PRO A 90 -0.52 30.54 -8.26
N SER A 91 -0.38 31.66 -8.99
CA SER A 91 0.95 32.13 -9.40
C SER A 91 1.83 32.39 -8.17
N LEU A 92 3.15 32.25 -8.32
CA LEU A 92 4.12 32.53 -7.25
C LEU A 92 3.91 33.92 -6.62
N LYS A 93 3.55 34.91 -7.45
CA LYS A 93 3.27 36.28 -7.02
C LYS A 93 2.04 36.37 -6.10
N LEU A 94 1.00 35.58 -6.39
CA LEU A 94 -0.20 35.50 -5.56
C LEU A 94 0.12 34.85 -4.20
N LEU A 95 0.86 33.74 -4.21
CA LEU A 95 1.30 33.07 -2.98
C LEU A 95 2.16 33.99 -2.10
N GLN A 96 3.07 34.77 -2.69
CA GLN A 96 3.88 35.75 -1.97
C GLN A 96 3.01 36.85 -1.33
N LEU A 97 1.98 37.33 -2.03
CA LEU A 97 1.05 38.32 -1.51
C LEU A 97 0.22 37.76 -0.35
N GLU A 98 -0.36 36.57 -0.51
CA GLU A 98 -1.14 35.89 0.53
C GLU A 98 -0.29 35.63 1.77
N HIS A 99 0.95 35.18 1.60
CA HIS A 99 1.89 34.98 2.71
C HIS A 99 2.23 36.29 3.43
N ALA A 100 2.39 37.40 2.70
CA ALA A 100 2.61 38.72 3.30
C ALA A 100 1.39 39.21 4.11
N ILE A 101 0.18 39.00 3.59
CA ILE A 101 -1.08 39.30 4.28
C ILE A 101 -1.17 38.47 5.56
N TRP A 102 -0.95 37.15 5.46
CA TRP A 102 -0.98 36.24 6.60
C TRP A 102 0.03 36.62 7.68
N LYS A 103 1.29 36.93 7.30
CA LYS A 103 2.32 37.40 8.25
C LYS A 103 1.87 38.65 9.01
N ARG A 104 1.26 39.60 8.30
CA ARG A 104 0.75 40.83 8.90
C ARG A 104 -0.40 40.55 9.87
N GLU A 105 -1.30 39.65 9.51
CA GLU A 105 -2.41 39.25 10.37
C GLU A 105 -1.90 38.55 11.64
N MET A 106 -0.94 37.62 11.50
CA MET A 106 -0.33 36.94 12.64
C MET A 106 0.45 37.88 13.55
N SER A 107 1.11 38.91 13.00
CA SER A 107 1.74 39.97 13.82
C SER A 107 0.71 40.71 14.67
N LYS A 108 -0.41 41.13 14.08
CA LYS A 108 -1.50 41.81 14.80
C LYS A 108 -2.12 40.91 15.89
N ARG A 109 -2.29 39.61 15.61
CA ARG A 109 -2.79 38.64 16.59
C ARG A 109 -1.80 38.47 17.75
N ARG A 110 -0.49 38.39 17.48
CA ARG A 110 0.56 38.31 18.50
C ARG A 110 0.62 39.56 19.38
N GLU A 111 0.50 40.75 18.79
CA GLU A 111 0.43 42.01 19.54
C GLU A 111 -0.79 42.05 20.47
N LYS A 112 -1.98 41.69 19.97
CA LYS A 112 -3.19 41.60 20.82
C LYS A 112 -3.03 40.61 21.97
N ILE A 113 -2.45 39.44 21.74
CA ILE A 113 -2.20 38.44 22.78
C ILE A 113 -1.16 38.94 23.79
N GLY A 114 -0.11 39.63 23.33
CA GLY A 114 0.91 40.25 24.20
C GLY A 114 0.36 41.38 25.07
N VAL A 115 -0.57 42.19 24.53
CA VAL A 115 -1.28 43.22 25.29
C VAL A 115 -2.18 42.57 26.35
N LEU A 116 -2.96 41.55 26.01
CA LEU A 116 -3.82 40.83 26.95
C LEU A 116 -3.02 40.19 28.10
N LYS A 117 -1.84 39.61 27.82
CA LYS A 117 -0.94 39.06 28.87
C LYS A 117 -0.34 40.12 29.80
N LYS A 118 -0.15 41.36 29.35
CA LYS A 118 0.33 42.46 30.22
C LYS A 118 -0.75 42.94 31.18
N PHE A 119 -2.01 42.94 30.75
CA PHE A 119 -3.16 43.30 31.60
C PHE A 119 -3.48 42.22 32.64
N SER A 120 -3.27 40.93 32.34
CA SER A 120 -3.49 39.84 33.31
C SER A 120 -2.42 39.73 34.41
N ASN A 121 -1.25 40.33 34.23
CA ASN A 121 -0.15 40.33 35.22
C ASN A 121 -0.08 41.64 36.04
N SER A 122 -1.05 42.53 35.88
CA SER A 122 -1.13 43.82 36.58
C SER A 122 -2.32 43.90 37.55
N VAL A 123 -2.91 42.75 37.90
CA VAL A 123 -3.95 42.60 38.94
C VAL A 123 -3.41 41.75 40.07
#